data_AF-A0A1X1FEE5-F1
#
_entry.id   AF-A0A1X1FEE5-F1
#
_cell.length_a   1.000
_cell.length_b   1.000
_cell.length_c   1.000
_cell.angle_alpha   90.00
_cell.angle_beta   90.00
_cell.angle_gamma   90.00
#
_symmetry.space_group_name_H-M   'P 1'
#
loop_
_entity.id
_entity.type
_entity.pdbx_description
1 polymer ?
#
loop_
_entity_poly.entity_id
_entity_poly.type
_entity_poly.pdbx_seq_one_letter_code
_entity_poly.pdbx_strand_id
1 'polypeptide(L)'
;MTRQPDIQNNVGFVKANLADLIYSEAQFEDIQASYGEVEELIKGNTLHVVSDDDQLVVSNLRDAWNYVISEVPDFNLSTIKKINGLVAKDESLEWGQLRTGSIQIGGVSYVPPVPDEESVQHTLANMVGKGSSIIDTALEVMLYLMRSQLFWDGNKRTAIPIR
;
A
#
# COMPACT_ATOMS: atom_id res chain seq x y z
N MET A 1 10.48 27.79 6.32
CA MET A 1 9.43 27.77 5.28
C MET A 1 9.30 26.34 4.79
N THR A 2 8.37 25.58 5.35
CA THR A 2 8.02 24.24 4.84
C THR A 2 7.36 24.47 3.48
N ARG A 3 8.02 24.08 2.38
CA ARG A 3 7.35 24.05 1.07
C ARG A 3 6.16 23.09 1.24
N GLN A 4 4.94 23.60 1.19
CA GLN A 4 3.79 22.73 0.94
C GLN A 4 4.05 22.02 -0.38
N PRO A 5 3.99 20.69 -0.45
CA PRO A 5 4.07 19.97 -1.71
C PRO A 5 2.94 20.48 -2.60
N ASP A 6 3.25 20.82 -3.85
CA ASP A 6 2.22 21.15 -4.81
C ASP A 6 1.42 19.87 -5.13
N ILE A 7 0.27 19.75 -4.47
CA ILE A 7 -0.64 18.61 -4.50
C ILE A 7 -0.97 18.21 -5.94
N GLN A 8 -1.12 19.18 -6.87
CA GLN A 8 -1.43 18.91 -8.27
C GLN A 8 -0.21 18.41 -9.04
N ASN A 9 0.98 18.99 -8.81
CA ASN A 9 2.22 18.47 -9.39
C ASN A 9 2.51 17.05 -8.93
N ASN A 10 2.20 16.70 -7.67
CA ASN A 10 2.40 15.34 -7.15
C ASN A 10 1.44 14.33 -7.79
N VAL A 11 0.16 14.68 -8.01
CA VAL A 11 -0.80 13.80 -8.72
C VAL A 11 -0.37 13.59 -10.18
N GLY A 12 0.03 14.68 -10.87
CA GLY A 12 0.53 14.60 -12.24
C GLY A 12 1.78 13.74 -12.36
N PHE A 13 2.71 13.88 -11.41
CA PHE A 13 3.90 13.05 -11.33
C PHE A 13 3.56 11.57 -11.14
N VAL A 14 2.70 11.23 -10.17
CA VAL A 14 2.29 9.83 -9.95
C VAL A 14 1.62 9.24 -11.18
N LYS A 15 0.71 9.97 -11.83
CA LYS A 15 0.06 9.50 -13.07
C LYS A 15 1.07 9.23 -14.20
N ALA A 16 2.07 10.11 -14.35
CA ALA A 16 3.08 9.97 -15.39
C ALA A 16 4.07 8.81 -15.13
N ASN A 17 4.23 8.39 -13.88
CA ASN A 17 5.17 7.35 -13.46
C ASN A 17 4.46 6.11 -12.87
N LEU A 18 3.17 5.93 -13.14
CA LEU A 18 2.36 4.86 -12.53
C LEU A 18 2.92 3.47 -12.83
N ALA A 19 3.38 3.25 -14.06
CA ALA A 19 3.99 2.00 -14.47
C ALA A 19 5.31 1.74 -13.73
N ASP A 20 6.17 2.74 -13.59
CA ASP A 20 7.43 2.63 -12.83
C ASP A 20 7.19 2.32 -11.35
N LEU A 21 6.17 2.96 -10.75
CA LEU A 21 5.79 2.74 -9.36
C LEU A 21 5.29 1.30 -9.15
N ILE A 22 4.31 0.87 -9.94
CA ILE A 22 3.75 -0.48 -9.84
C ILE A 22 4.81 -1.55 -10.16
N TYR A 23 5.66 -1.32 -11.16
CA TYR A 23 6.75 -2.24 -11.46
C TYR A 23 7.73 -2.35 -10.28
N SER A 24 8.10 -1.22 -9.66
CA SER A 24 8.98 -1.23 -8.49
C SER A 24 8.36 -1.98 -7.31
N GLU A 25 7.06 -1.83 -7.09
CA GLU A 25 6.31 -2.59 -6.08
C GLU A 25 6.22 -4.08 -6.40
N ALA A 26 5.97 -4.43 -7.67
CA ALA A 26 5.94 -5.81 -8.13
C ALA A 26 7.29 -6.51 -7.89
N GLN A 27 8.41 -5.83 -8.20
CA GLN A 27 9.75 -6.36 -7.90
C GLN A 27 10.00 -6.49 -6.39
N PHE A 28 9.45 -5.58 -5.57
CA PHE A 28 9.56 -5.65 -4.12
C PHE A 28 8.77 -6.81 -3.49
N GLU A 29 7.73 -7.28 -4.18
CA GLU A 29 6.92 -8.45 -3.80
C GLU A 29 7.36 -9.74 -4.54
N ASP A 30 8.53 -9.73 -5.16
CA ASP A 30 9.09 -10.88 -5.90
C ASP A 30 8.19 -11.41 -7.03
N ILE A 31 7.35 -10.54 -7.62
CA ILE A 31 6.46 -10.85 -8.75
C ILE A 31 7.25 -11.13 -10.02
N GLN A 32 6.94 -12.23 -10.70
CA GLN A 32 7.68 -12.71 -11.87
C GLN A 32 7.12 -12.13 -13.17
N ALA A 33 7.16 -10.80 -13.29
CA ALA A 33 6.75 -10.07 -14.51
C ALA A 33 7.79 -9.02 -14.90
N SER A 34 8.08 -8.91 -16.19
CA SER A 34 8.88 -7.84 -16.77
C SER A 34 8.11 -6.51 -16.81
N TYR A 35 8.83 -5.41 -16.99
CA TYR A 35 8.24 -4.08 -17.08
C TYR A 35 7.16 -3.99 -18.17
N GLY A 36 7.42 -4.53 -19.37
CA GLY A 36 6.44 -4.51 -20.47
C GLY A 36 5.20 -5.35 -20.18
N GLU A 37 5.33 -6.45 -19.43
CA GLU A 37 4.20 -7.27 -18.99
C GLU A 37 3.36 -6.51 -17.94
N VAL A 38 4.01 -5.84 -16.98
CA VAL A 38 3.34 -4.98 -16.00
C VAL A 38 2.58 -3.84 -16.70
N GLU A 39 3.15 -3.21 -17.73
CA GLU A 39 2.44 -2.17 -18.50
C GLU A 39 1.16 -2.69 -19.17
N GLU A 40 1.18 -3.90 -19.72
CA GLU A 40 0.01 -4.52 -20.33
C GLU A 40 -1.06 -4.88 -19.28
N LEU A 41 -0.65 -5.39 -18.12
CA LEU A 41 -1.53 -5.68 -16.99
C LEU A 41 -2.18 -4.40 -16.44
N ILE A 42 -1.43 -3.29 -16.37
CA ILE A 42 -1.95 -1.97 -15.98
C ILE A 42 -3.03 -1.49 -16.95
N LYS A 43 -2.93 -1.81 -18.25
CA LYS A 43 -3.96 -1.50 -19.25
C LYS A 43 -5.19 -2.41 -19.16
N GLY A 44 -5.14 -3.45 -18.33
CA GLY A 44 -6.24 -4.42 -18.14
C GLY A 44 -6.17 -5.63 -19.06
N ASN A 45 -5.06 -5.83 -19.78
CA ASN A 45 -4.84 -7.04 -20.56
C ASN A 45 -4.44 -8.20 -19.63
N THR A 46 -4.71 -9.44 -20.03
CA THR A 46 -4.24 -10.65 -19.35
C THR A 46 -3.13 -11.30 -20.17
N LEU A 47 -2.13 -11.87 -19.51
CA LEU A 47 -0.94 -12.43 -20.12
C LEU A 47 -0.72 -13.87 -19.64
N HIS A 48 -0.83 -14.84 -20.55
CA HIS A 48 -0.63 -16.25 -20.22
C HIS A 48 0.78 -16.62 -19.71
N VAL A 49 1.75 -15.75 -19.92
CA VAL A 49 3.15 -15.93 -19.47
C VAL A 49 3.35 -15.52 -18.01
N VAL A 50 2.44 -14.74 -17.44
CA VAL A 50 2.43 -14.35 -16.02
C VAL A 50 1.41 -15.21 -15.28
N SER A 51 1.71 -15.61 -14.04
CA SER A 51 0.77 -16.43 -13.25
C SER A 51 -0.51 -15.65 -12.94
N ASP A 52 -1.63 -16.34 -12.74
CA ASP A 52 -2.89 -15.66 -12.39
C ASP A 52 -2.78 -14.88 -11.08
N ASP A 53 -2.03 -15.41 -10.10
CA ASP A 53 -1.76 -14.75 -8.82
C ASP A 53 -0.95 -13.46 -9.00
N ASP A 54 0.11 -13.50 -9.81
CA ASP A 54 0.96 -12.32 -10.08
C ASP A 54 0.19 -11.25 -10.87
N GLN A 55 -0.63 -11.67 -11.84
CA GLN A 55 -1.50 -10.76 -12.59
C GLN A 55 -2.54 -10.09 -11.69
N LEU A 56 -3.08 -10.83 -10.72
CA LEU A 56 -4.01 -10.32 -9.72
C LEU A 56 -3.35 -9.25 -8.86
N VAL A 57 -2.14 -9.51 -8.34
CA VAL A 57 -1.38 -8.53 -7.54
C VAL A 57 -1.15 -7.23 -8.32
N VAL A 58 -0.70 -7.30 -9.57
CA VAL A 58 -0.46 -6.10 -10.40
C VAL A 58 -1.76 -5.34 -10.67
N SER A 59 -2.86 -6.05 -10.92
CA SER A 59 -4.18 -5.45 -11.12
C SER A 59 -4.71 -4.76 -9.85
N ASN A 60 -4.49 -5.37 -8.68
CA ASN A 60 -4.84 -4.82 -7.38
C ASN A 60 -4.04 -3.56 -7.05
N LEU A 61 -2.73 -3.57 -7.34
CA LEU A 61 -1.86 -2.39 -7.20
C LEU A 61 -2.34 -1.24 -8.09
N ARG A 62 -2.67 -1.51 -9.36
CA ARG A 62 -3.25 -0.52 -10.27
C ARG A 62 -4.51 0.11 -9.68
N ASP A 63 -5.43 -0.70 -9.17
CA ASP A 63 -6.71 -0.22 -8.64
C ASP A 63 -6.51 0.62 -7.37
N ALA A 64 -5.58 0.24 -6.50
CA ALA A 64 -5.21 1.00 -5.31
C ALA A 64 -4.58 2.37 -5.64
N TRP A 65 -3.66 2.40 -6.60
CA TRP A 65 -3.07 3.66 -7.06
C TRP A 65 -4.10 4.58 -7.71
N ASN A 66 -4.98 4.04 -8.55
CA ASN A 66 -6.08 4.81 -9.15
C ASN A 66 -7.00 5.42 -8.09
N TYR A 67 -7.28 4.70 -7.01
CA TYR A 67 -8.04 5.21 -5.87
C TYR A 67 -7.34 6.41 -5.21
N VAL A 68 -6.06 6.28 -4.85
CA VAL A 68 -5.30 7.37 -4.18
C VAL A 68 -5.15 8.60 -5.08
N ILE A 69 -4.94 8.37 -6.38
CA ILE A 69 -4.80 9.43 -7.39
C ILE A 69 -6.10 10.21 -7.60
N SER A 70 -7.26 9.54 -7.49
CA SER A 70 -8.56 10.13 -7.83
C SER A 70 -9.27 10.78 -6.65
N GLU A 71 -9.24 10.19 -5.46
CA GLU A 71 -10.08 10.63 -4.34
C GLU A 71 -9.37 11.59 -3.36
N VAL A 72 -8.04 11.71 -3.41
CA VAL A 72 -7.23 12.47 -2.43
C VAL A 72 -7.76 12.26 -1.00
N PRO A 73 -7.77 11.01 -0.51
CA PRO A 73 -8.47 10.69 0.73
C PRO A 73 -7.76 11.28 1.95
N ASP A 74 -8.53 11.61 2.99
CA ASP A 74 -7.96 12.00 4.29
C ASP A 74 -7.10 10.86 4.85
N PHE A 75 -5.96 11.21 5.44
CA PHE A 75 -5.11 10.22 6.08
C PHE A 75 -5.71 9.77 7.43
N ASN A 76 -6.32 8.59 7.43
CA ASN A 76 -6.87 7.93 8.62
C ASN A 76 -6.93 6.41 8.43
N LEU A 77 -7.26 5.67 9.50
CA LEU A 77 -7.34 4.22 9.45
C LEU A 77 -8.37 3.69 8.45
N SER A 78 -9.49 4.38 8.24
CA SER A 78 -10.50 3.97 7.24
C SER A 78 -9.92 3.99 5.83
N THR A 79 -9.15 5.02 5.50
CA THR A 79 -8.44 5.11 4.21
C THR A 79 -7.41 3.99 4.06
N ILE A 80 -6.64 3.69 5.12
CA ILE A 80 -5.65 2.60 5.10
C ILE A 80 -6.34 1.24 4.92
N LYS A 81 -7.47 1.00 5.61
CA LYS A 81 -8.32 -0.18 5.42
C LYS A 81 -8.86 -0.25 3.98
N LYS A 82 -9.26 0.88 3.40
CA LYS A 82 -9.75 0.94 2.02
C LYS A 82 -8.64 0.59 1.01
N ILE A 83 -7.44 1.12 1.19
CA ILE A 83 -6.26 0.80 0.36
C ILE A 83 -5.94 -0.70 0.49
N ASN A 84 -5.87 -1.24 1.71
CA ASN A 84 -5.65 -2.67 1.92
C ASN A 84 -6.71 -3.53 1.21
N GLY A 85 -7.97 -3.12 1.29
CA GLY A 85 -9.08 -3.78 0.61
C GLY A 85 -8.98 -3.78 -0.92
N LEU A 86 -8.14 -2.92 -1.50
CA LEU A 86 -7.83 -2.93 -2.94
C LEU A 86 -6.57 -3.75 -3.22
N VAL A 87 -5.48 -3.54 -2.47
CA VAL A 87 -4.20 -4.22 -2.75
C VAL A 87 -4.19 -5.71 -2.42
N ALA A 88 -5.06 -6.18 -1.52
CA ALA A 88 -5.13 -7.59 -1.08
C ALA A 88 -6.45 -8.27 -1.51
N LYS A 89 -7.18 -7.64 -2.44
CA LYS A 89 -8.48 -8.11 -2.89
C LYS A 89 -8.33 -9.46 -3.59
N ASP A 90 -9.17 -10.42 -3.23
CA ASP A 90 -9.14 -11.79 -3.77
C ASP A 90 -7.84 -12.57 -3.49
N GLU A 91 -6.89 -12.01 -2.72
CA GLU A 91 -5.65 -12.67 -2.28
C GLU A 91 -5.72 -13.17 -0.82
N SER A 92 -6.51 -12.50 0.02
CA SER A 92 -6.61 -12.81 1.46
C SER A 92 -8.03 -13.21 1.87
N LEU A 93 -8.15 -13.94 2.98
CA LEU A 93 -9.46 -14.34 3.52
C LEU A 93 -10.30 -13.13 3.97
N GLU A 94 -9.63 -12.11 4.52
CA GLU A 94 -10.25 -10.87 4.98
C GLU A 94 -9.35 -9.69 4.55
N TRP A 95 -9.72 -9.03 3.45
CA TRP A 95 -9.06 -7.80 2.99
C TRP A 95 -9.78 -6.56 3.53
N GLY A 96 -9.01 -5.49 3.73
CA GLY A 96 -9.50 -4.21 4.23
C GLY A 96 -9.97 -4.23 5.69
N GLN A 97 -9.62 -5.26 6.43
CA GLN A 97 -9.98 -5.43 7.84
C GLN A 97 -8.74 -5.74 8.67
N LEU A 98 -8.69 -5.19 9.89
CA LEU A 98 -7.62 -5.51 10.82
C LEU A 98 -7.66 -7.01 11.14
N ARG A 99 -6.51 -7.66 11.13
CA ARG A 99 -6.45 -9.09 11.46
C ARG A 99 -6.87 -9.33 12.91
N THR A 100 -7.57 -10.43 13.11
CA THR A 100 -8.09 -10.84 14.43
C THR A 100 -7.24 -11.93 15.09
N GLY A 101 -6.19 -12.39 14.41
CA GLY A 101 -5.28 -13.43 14.88
C GLY A 101 -3.81 -13.09 14.67
N SER A 102 -2.93 -13.94 15.22
CA SER A 102 -1.48 -13.79 15.12
C SER A 102 -0.98 -14.25 13.75
N ILE A 103 0.11 -13.63 13.30
CA ILE A 103 0.84 -14.03 12.09
C ILE A 103 2.33 -14.16 12.39
N GLN A 104 3.06 -14.86 11.52
CA GLN A 104 4.52 -14.91 11.55
C GLN A 104 5.07 -14.13 10.35
N ILE A 105 6.04 -13.26 10.59
CA ILE A 105 6.79 -12.62 9.49
C ILE A 105 7.91 -13.57 9.07
N GLY A 106 7.97 -13.90 7.78
CA GLY A 106 9.01 -14.76 7.22
C GLY A 106 10.41 -14.20 7.50
N GLY A 107 11.34 -15.07 7.91
CA GLY A 107 12.75 -14.72 8.08
C GLY A 107 13.11 -13.94 9.35
N VAL A 108 12.15 -13.61 10.24
CA VAL A 108 12.42 -12.93 11.52
C VAL A 108 11.69 -13.57 12.68
N SER A 109 12.26 -13.49 13.88
CA SER A 109 11.63 -14.01 15.13
C SER A 109 10.57 -13.08 15.71
N TYR A 110 10.44 -11.87 15.17
CA TYR A 110 9.47 -10.90 15.63
C TYR A 110 8.05 -11.33 15.24
N VAL A 111 7.16 -11.36 16.25
CA VAL A 111 5.74 -11.63 16.08
C VAL A 111 4.97 -10.34 16.39
N PRO A 112 4.30 -9.72 15.42
CA PRO A 112 3.54 -8.51 15.66
C PRO A 112 2.28 -8.80 16.50
N PRO A 113 1.95 -7.95 17.48
CA PRO A 113 0.74 -8.13 18.30
C PRO A 113 -0.51 -8.03 17.42
N VAL A 114 -1.60 -8.72 17.79
CA VAL A 114 -2.89 -8.53 17.12
C VAL A 114 -3.30 -7.06 17.24
N PRO A 115 -3.61 -6.39 16.11
CA PRO A 115 -3.93 -4.96 16.12
C PRO A 115 -5.23 -4.71 16.88
N ASP A 116 -5.23 -3.62 17.65
CA ASP A 116 -6.42 -3.07 18.28
C ASP A 116 -6.80 -1.76 17.57
N GLU A 117 -8.07 -1.61 17.20
CA GLU A 117 -8.50 -0.52 16.31
C GLU A 117 -8.27 0.87 16.96
N GLU A 118 -8.60 1.02 18.24
CA GLU A 118 -8.42 2.29 18.96
C GLU A 118 -6.94 2.64 19.10
N SER A 119 -6.11 1.65 19.46
CA SER A 119 -4.65 1.81 19.58
C SER A 119 -4.01 2.23 18.25
N VAL A 120 -4.41 1.60 17.14
CA VAL A 120 -3.92 1.93 15.80
C VAL A 120 -4.31 3.36 15.42
N GLN A 121 -5.57 3.75 15.63
CA GLN A 121 -6.04 5.11 15.36
C GLN A 121 -5.25 6.15 16.16
N HIS A 122 -5.03 5.90 17.44
CA HIS A 122 -4.25 6.78 18.31
C HIS A 122 -2.77 6.87 17.85
N THR A 123 -2.16 5.76 17.47
CA THR A 123 -0.79 5.75 16.92
C THR A 123 -0.68 6.59 15.65
N LEU A 124 -1.60 6.40 14.69
CA LEU A 124 -1.61 7.16 13.43
C LEU A 124 -1.82 8.66 13.67
N ALA A 125 -2.77 9.03 14.53
CA ALA A 125 -3.03 10.43 14.89
C ALA A 125 -1.80 11.08 15.54
N ASN A 126 -1.10 10.36 16.41
CA ASN A 126 0.12 10.85 17.04
C ASN A 126 1.25 11.07 16.03
N MET A 127 1.46 10.16 15.07
CA MET A 127 2.48 10.32 14.04
C MET A 127 2.28 11.60 13.24
N VAL A 128 1.03 11.88 12.84
CA VAL A 128 0.67 13.11 12.12
C VAL A 128 0.77 14.35 13.01
N GLY A 129 0.44 14.22 14.30
CA GLY A 129 0.42 15.32 15.27
C GLY A 129 1.80 15.76 15.80
N LYS A 130 2.88 15.02 15.52
CA LYS A 130 4.24 15.33 16.01
C LYS A 130 4.85 16.62 15.46
N GLY A 131 4.30 17.18 14.39
CA GLY A 131 4.85 18.37 13.73
C GLY A 131 6.14 18.11 12.94
N SER A 132 6.44 16.84 12.64
CA SER A 132 7.54 16.42 11.75
C SER A 132 7.31 16.90 10.30
N SER A 133 8.35 16.78 9.46
CA SER A 133 8.17 17.05 8.03
C SER A 133 7.24 16.01 7.39
N ILE A 134 6.60 16.36 6.27
CA ILE A 134 5.69 15.45 5.55
C ILE A 134 6.41 14.15 5.15
N ILE A 135 7.68 14.25 4.73
CA ILE A 135 8.49 13.09 4.34
C ILE A 135 8.78 12.20 5.54
N ASP A 136 9.17 12.77 6.68
CA ASP A 136 9.44 12.01 7.90
C ASP A 136 8.18 11.30 8.40
N THR A 137 7.03 12.00 8.37
CA THR A 137 5.74 11.42 8.74
C THR A 137 5.35 10.27 7.80
N ALA A 138 5.50 10.45 6.49
CA ALA A 138 5.21 9.40 5.51
C ALA A 138 6.09 8.15 5.71
N LEU A 139 7.39 8.35 5.95
CA LEU A 139 8.33 7.26 6.25
C LEU A 139 7.99 6.56 7.57
N GLU A 140 7.63 7.32 8.62
CA GLU A 140 7.25 6.74 9.91
C GLU A 140 5.98 5.88 9.77
N VAL A 141 4.96 6.38 9.05
CA VAL A 141 3.73 5.63 8.76
C VAL A 141 4.03 4.38 7.95
N MET A 142 4.84 4.50 6.89
CA MET A 142 5.19 3.37 6.02
C MET A 142 5.86 2.26 6.84
N LEU A 143 6.86 2.62 7.65
CA LEU A 143 7.57 1.68 8.52
C LEU A 143 6.65 1.06 9.57
N TYR A 144 5.73 1.85 10.14
CA TYR A 144 4.75 1.37 11.12
C TYR A 144 3.83 0.30 10.51
N LEU A 145 3.29 0.52 9.32
CA LEU A 145 2.38 -0.43 8.67
C LEU A 145 3.10 -1.72 8.29
N MET A 146 4.30 -1.60 7.69
CA MET A 146 5.12 -2.75 7.35
C MET A 146 5.55 -3.57 8.57
N ARG A 147 5.85 -2.92 9.70
CA ARG A 147 6.28 -3.61 10.92
C ARG A 147 5.11 -4.20 11.70
N SER A 148 4.02 -3.45 11.85
CA SER A 148 2.89 -3.83 12.70
C SER A 148 2.01 -4.90 12.06
N GLN A 149 2.09 -5.05 10.73
CA GLN A 149 1.35 -6.04 9.96
C GLN A 149 -0.12 -6.05 10.36
N LEU A 150 -0.81 -4.94 10.12
CA LEU A 150 -2.18 -4.72 10.59
C LEU A 150 -3.21 -5.65 9.91
N PHE A 151 -2.89 -6.13 8.71
CA PHE A 151 -3.76 -6.92 7.86
C PHE A 151 -3.26 -8.35 7.73
N TRP A 152 -4.12 -9.26 7.27
CA TRP A 152 -3.73 -10.64 6.98
C TRP A 152 -2.74 -10.75 5.81
N ASP A 153 -2.87 -9.88 4.81
CA ASP A 153 -1.94 -9.76 3.69
C ASP A 153 -1.90 -8.31 3.15
N GLY A 154 -0.97 -8.03 2.25
CA GLY A 154 -0.85 -6.76 1.54
C GLY A 154 -0.30 -5.61 2.40
N ASN A 155 0.30 -5.88 3.56
CA ASN A 155 0.77 -4.83 4.48
C ASN A 155 1.81 -3.88 3.87
N LYS A 156 2.76 -4.42 3.10
CA LYS A 156 3.78 -3.64 2.39
C LYS A 156 3.15 -2.80 1.27
N ARG A 157 2.37 -3.43 0.39
CA ARG A 157 1.61 -2.80 -0.70
C ARG A 157 0.62 -1.74 -0.21
N THR A 158 0.08 -1.90 1.00
CA THR A 158 -0.81 -0.90 1.61
C THR A 158 -0.04 0.36 2.01
N ALA A 159 1.23 0.22 2.40
CA ALA A 159 2.03 1.29 2.98
C ALA A 159 2.60 2.28 1.93
N ILE A 160 2.75 1.83 0.68
CA ILE A 160 3.43 2.57 -0.39
C ILE A 160 2.56 3.68 -1.02
N PRO A 161 1.28 3.46 -1.37
CA PRO A 161 0.44 4.48 -1.99
C PRO A 161 -0.12 5.49 -0.96
N ILE A 162 0.31 5.45 0.30
CA ILE A 162 -0.16 6.40 1.31
C ILE A 162 0.35 7.81 1.00
N ARG A 163 -0.58 8.75 1.04
CA ARG A 163 -0.40 10.14 0.67
C ARG A 163 -0.72 11.07 1.83
#